data_AF-A0A2C1JZ93-F1
#
_entry.id   AF-A0A2C1JZ93-F1
#
_cell.length_a   1.000
_cell.length_b   1.000
_cell.length_c   1.000
_cell.angle_alpha   90.00
_cell.angle_beta   90.00
_cell.angle_gamma   90.00
#
_symmetry.space_group_name_H-M   'P 1'
#
loop_
_entity.id
_entity.type
_entity.pdbx_description
1 polymer ?
#
loop_
_entity_poly.entity_id
_entity_poly.type
_entity_poly.pdbx_seq_one_letter_code
_entity_poly.pdbx_strand_id
1 'polypeptide(L)'
;MKSIEHIREEIQQFSKANEYLSYREVEELQHILHEDEMIMNVTTGEIEGYKGLFFATDYRVLFVYYNEINQSKVLEVAYEKLDYFHVKQVSYYVAMELFFSGSKIEITDLPPDDADSFKEILDGIIGFNKTLENKT
;
A
#
# COMPACT_ATOMS: atom_id res chain seq x y z
N MET A 1 -14.65 -13.47 -3.23
CA MET A 1 -14.57 -12.05 -2.79
C MET A 1 -14.30 -12.08 -1.30
N LYS A 2 -13.29 -11.36 -0.81
CA LYS A 2 -12.89 -11.44 0.61
C LYS A 2 -13.92 -10.74 1.51
N SER A 3 -14.29 -11.34 2.64
CA SER A 3 -15.29 -10.75 3.53
C SER A 3 -14.73 -9.56 4.32
N ILE A 4 -15.58 -8.58 4.60
CA ILE A 4 -15.18 -7.39 5.37
C ILE A 4 -14.77 -7.75 6.80
N GLU A 5 -15.38 -8.76 7.41
CA GLU A 5 -15.00 -9.26 8.72
C GLU A 5 -13.55 -9.75 8.73
N HIS A 6 -13.18 -10.55 7.72
CA HIS A 6 -11.83 -11.09 7.63
C HIS A 6 -10.79 -10.01 7.32
N ILE A 7 -11.12 -9.06 6.45
CA ILE A 7 -10.28 -7.87 6.19
C ILE A 7 -10.02 -7.08 7.48
N ARG A 8 -11.05 -6.85 8.29
CA ARG A 8 -10.91 -6.16 9.58
C ARG A 8 -10.04 -6.94 10.55
N GLU A 9 -10.18 -8.27 10.61
CA GLU A 9 -9.35 -9.15 11.44
C GLU A 9 -7.86 -9.09 11.05
N GLU A 10 -7.54 -9.01 9.76
CA GLU A 10 -6.17 -8.80 9.28
C GLU A 10 -5.63 -7.44 9.73
N ILE A 11 -6.41 -6.37 9.51
CA ILE A 11 -5.99 -5.01 9.89
C ILE A 11 -5.81 -4.89 11.41
N GLN A 12 -6.59 -5.63 12.21
CA GLN A 12 -6.47 -5.67 13.68
C GLN A 12 -5.10 -6.15 14.18
N GLN A 13 -4.32 -6.84 13.35
CA GLN A 13 -2.97 -7.29 13.72
C GLN A 13 -1.94 -6.15 13.71
N PHE A 14 -2.24 -5.01 13.07
CA PHE A 14 -1.31 -3.89 12.98
C PHE A 14 -1.38 -2.97 14.20
N SER A 15 -0.25 -2.37 14.57
CA SER A 15 -0.10 -1.55 15.78
C SER A 15 -1.08 -0.36 15.84
N LYS A 16 -1.45 0.21 14.69
CA LYS A 16 -2.39 1.34 14.54
C LYS A 16 -3.76 0.92 14.01
N ALA A 17 -4.16 -0.34 14.20
CA ALA A 17 -5.41 -0.90 13.66
C ALA A 17 -6.65 -0.01 13.87
N ASN A 18 -6.86 0.52 15.08
CA ASN A 18 -8.02 1.36 15.39
C ASN A 18 -8.09 2.63 14.55
N GLU A 19 -6.93 3.21 14.21
CA GLU A 19 -6.87 4.36 13.31
C GLU A 19 -7.30 3.93 11.90
N TYR A 20 -6.66 2.90 11.35
CA TYR A 20 -6.95 2.43 9.98
C TYR A 20 -8.39 1.96 9.79
N LEU A 21 -8.96 1.25 10.76
CA LEU A 21 -10.34 0.76 10.72
C LEU A 21 -11.40 1.88 10.76
N SER A 22 -11.00 3.11 11.10
CA SER A 22 -11.90 4.26 11.07
C SER A 22 -12.05 4.89 9.68
N TYR A 23 -11.18 4.52 8.74
CA TYR A 23 -11.21 5.00 7.36
C TYR A 23 -12.24 4.23 6.54
N ARG A 24 -13.07 4.97 5.82
CA ARG A 24 -14.10 4.38 4.92
C ARG A 24 -13.48 3.58 3.78
N GLU A 25 -12.24 3.87 3.43
CA GLU A 25 -11.41 3.15 2.45
C GLU A 25 -11.32 1.65 2.76
N VAL A 26 -11.41 1.24 4.03
CA VAL A 26 -11.40 -0.18 4.43
C VAL A 26 -12.64 -0.92 3.92
N GLU A 27 -13.80 -0.27 3.85
CA GLU A 27 -15.03 -0.91 3.37
C GLU A 27 -14.96 -1.27 1.89
N GLU A 28 -14.16 -0.53 1.12
CA GLU A 28 -13.98 -0.73 -0.32
C GLU A 28 -13.16 -2.00 -0.60
N LEU A 29 -12.27 -2.40 0.33
CA LEU A 29 -11.36 -3.53 0.14
C LEU A 29 -12.07 -4.84 -0.17
N GLN A 30 -13.28 -5.05 0.38
CA GLN A 30 -14.05 -6.26 0.09
C GLN A 30 -14.35 -6.39 -1.41
N HIS A 31 -14.48 -5.28 -2.13
CA HIS A 31 -14.75 -5.25 -3.57
C HIS A 31 -13.48 -5.23 -4.44
N ILE A 32 -12.31 -5.03 -3.82
CA ILE A 32 -11.02 -4.84 -4.50
C ILE A 32 -10.13 -6.08 -4.36
N LEU A 33 -10.07 -6.66 -3.17
CA LEU A 33 -9.18 -7.77 -2.85
C LEU A 33 -9.68 -9.09 -3.43
N HIS A 34 -8.75 -9.89 -3.94
CA HIS A 34 -9.02 -11.28 -4.25
C HIS A 34 -9.33 -12.08 -2.97
N GLU A 35 -10.00 -13.22 -3.12
CA GLU A 35 -10.47 -14.01 -1.97
C GLU A 35 -9.33 -14.46 -1.05
N ASP A 36 -8.19 -14.84 -1.64
CA ASP A 36 -7.01 -15.35 -0.94
C ASP A 36 -5.88 -14.31 -0.81
N GLU A 37 -6.11 -13.05 -1.23
CA GLU A 37 -5.11 -11.97 -1.15
C GLU A 37 -5.03 -11.44 0.29
N MET A 38 -3.85 -11.50 0.91
CA MET A 38 -3.60 -11.14 2.31
C MET A 38 -3.01 -9.74 2.43
N ILE A 39 -3.50 -8.96 3.40
CA ILE A 39 -2.91 -7.65 3.71
C ILE A 39 -1.66 -7.85 4.56
N MET A 40 -0.51 -7.44 4.04
CA MET A 40 0.80 -7.57 4.69
C MET A 40 1.18 -6.32 5.48
N ASN A 41 0.70 -5.15 5.05
CA ASN A 41 0.92 -3.88 5.73
C ASN A 41 -0.12 -2.84 5.31
N VAL A 42 -0.33 -1.83 6.15
CA VAL A 42 -1.17 -0.67 5.86
C VAL A 42 -0.59 0.59 6.47
N THR A 43 -0.69 1.70 5.74
CA THR A 43 -0.34 3.04 6.23
C THR A 43 -1.21 4.10 5.56
N THR A 44 -1.16 5.32 6.08
CA THR A 44 -1.77 6.51 5.47
C THR A 44 -0.77 7.20 4.56
N GLY A 45 -1.27 7.99 3.61
CA GLY A 45 -0.42 8.86 2.81
C GLY A 45 -1.22 9.67 1.80
N GLU A 46 -0.49 10.40 0.96
CA GLU A 46 -1.03 11.25 -0.09
C GLU A 46 -0.39 10.95 -1.46
N ILE A 47 -1.19 10.86 -2.51
CA ILE A 47 -0.75 10.84 -3.91
C ILE A 47 -1.51 11.94 -4.66
N GLU A 48 -0.78 12.79 -5.38
CA GLU A 48 -1.35 13.84 -6.24
C GLU A 48 -2.40 14.72 -5.54
N GLY A 49 -2.24 14.99 -4.24
CA GLY A 49 -3.19 15.78 -3.44
C GLY A 49 -4.33 14.99 -2.80
N TYR A 50 -4.47 13.70 -3.12
CA TYR A 50 -5.49 12.84 -2.53
C TYR A 50 -4.92 12.04 -1.36
N LYS A 51 -5.61 12.14 -0.21
CA LYS A 51 -5.29 11.36 0.99
C LYS A 51 -6.07 10.04 1.01
N GLY A 52 -5.43 8.99 1.48
CA GLY A 52 -6.05 7.67 1.55
C GLY A 52 -5.19 6.66 2.31
N LEU A 53 -5.53 5.39 2.11
CA LEU A 53 -4.82 4.26 2.68
C LEU A 53 -3.99 3.53 1.62
N PHE A 54 -2.75 3.25 1.98
CA PHE A 54 -1.83 2.39 1.24
C PHE A 54 -1.82 1.01 1.86
N PHE A 55 -2.04 0.00 1.04
CA PHE A 55 -1.97 -1.40 1.43
C PHE A 55 -0.88 -2.09 0.65
N ALA A 56 0.02 -2.80 1.34
CA ALA A 56 0.84 -3.83 0.72
C ALA A 56 0.12 -5.15 0.93
N THR A 57 -0.16 -5.88 -0.14
CA THR A 57 -0.68 -7.24 -0.09
C THR A 57 0.42 -8.23 -0.46
N ASP A 58 0.14 -9.52 -0.43
CA ASP A 58 1.04 -10.53 -1.01
C ASP A 58 0.99 -10.56 -2.56
N TYR A 59 0.08 -9.81 -3.18
CA TYR A 59 -0.07 -9.72 -4.65
C TYR A 59 0.42 -8.39 -5.23
N ARG A 60 0.14 -7.27 -4.55
CA ARG A 60 0.31 -5.92 -5.11
C ARG A 60 0.29 -4.84 -4.03
N VAL A 61 0.65 -3.62 -4.42
CA VAL A 61 0.36 -2.42 -3.63
C VAL A 61 -0.95 -1.80 -4.13
N LEU A 62 -1.76 -1.33 -3.18
CA LEU A 62 -3.01 -0.63 -3.44
C LEU A 62 -2.97 0.74 -2.75
N PHE A 63 -3.45 1.76 -3.43
CA PHE A 63 -3.82 3.03 -2.82
C PHE A 63 -5.32 3.26 -3.00
N VAL A 64 -6.04 3.24 -1.89
CA VAL A 64 -7.49 3.45 -1.87
C VAL A 64 -7.75 4.83 -1.31
N TYR A 65 -8.51 5.64 -2.03
CA TYR A 65 -8.83 7.01 -1.65
C TYR A 65 -10.20 7.41 -2.19
N TYR A 66 -10.72 8.54 -1.70
CA TYR A 66 -11.92 9.15 -2.26
C TYR A 66 -11.57 10.49 -2.89
N ASN A 67 -12.08 10.71 -4.10
CA ASN A 67 -11.93 11.99 -4.78
C ASN A 67 -12.91 13.06 -4.24
N GLU A 68 -12.84 14.26 -4.81
CA GLU A 68 -13.63 15.44 -4.39
C GLU A 68 -15.16 15.23 -4.44
N ILE A 69 -15.64 14.29 -5.25
CA ILE A 69 -17.06 13.97 -5.39
C ILE A 69 -17.48 12.75 -4.55
N ASN A 70 -16.67 12.37 -3.57
CA ASN A 70 -16.87 11.18 -2.71
C ASN A 70 -16.98 9.86 -3.49
N GLN A 71 -16.30 9.74 -4.63
CA GLN A 71 -16.16 8.48 -5.32
C GLN A 71 -14.87 7.78 -4.88
N SER A 72 -15.00 6.51 -4.47
CA SER A 72 -13.87 5.61 -4.22
C SER A 72 -13.04 5.42 -5.49
N LYS A 73 -11.73 5.49 -5.34
CA LYS A 73 -10.73 5.30 -6.37
C LYS A 73 -9.64 4.37 -5.82
N VAL A 74 -9.11 3.55 -6.72
CA VAL A 74 -8.07 2.59 -6.40
C VAL A 74 -6.99 2.74 -7.45
N LEU A 75 -5.78 3.01 -6.98
CA LEU A 75 -4.57 2.86 -7.78
C LEU A 75 -3.95 1.52 -7.36
N GLU A 76 -3.74 0.65 -8.33
CA GLU A 76 -3.13 -0.67 -8.13
C GLU A 76 -1.77 -0.78 -8.82
N VAL A 77 -0.82 -1.40 -8.13
CA VAL A 77 0.55 -1.61 -8.62
C VAL A 77 0.96 -3.06 -8.36
N ALA A 78 1.05 -3.85 -9.42
CA ALA A 78 1.61 -5.19 -9.33
C ALA A 78 3.11 -5.14 -9.07
N TYR A 79 3.62 -6.01 -8.18
CA TYR A 79 5.05 -6.03 -7.81
C TYR A 79 5.98 -6.30 -9.00
N GLU A 80 5.53 -7.09 -9.97
CA GLU A 80 6.27 -7.37 -11.22
C GLU A 80 6.58 -6.12 -12.05
N LYS A 81 5.82 -5.03 -11.87
CA LYS A 81 6.04 -3.77 -12.60
C LYS A 81 6.99 -2.83 -11.85
N LEU A 82 7.22 -3.07 -10.57
CA LEU A 82 8.00 -2.21 -9.67
C LEU A 82 9.49 -2.50 -9.83
N ASP A 83 10.23 -1.58 -10.45
CA ASP A 83 11.66 -1.75 -10.73
C ASP A 83 12.49 -1.58 -9.44
N TYR A 84 12.20 -0.50 -8.73
CA TYR A 84 12.78 -0.16 -7.43
C TYR A 84 11.92 0.90 -6.73
N PHE A 85 12.23 1.14 -5.46
CA PHE A 85 11.60 2.20 -4.69
C PHE A 85 12.63 2.93 -3.82
N HIS A 86 12.27 4.11 -3.35
CA HIS A 86 13.13 4.92 -2.48
C HIS A 86 12.30 5.62 -1.41
N VAL A 87 12.72 5.52 -0.15
CA VAL A 87 12.17 6.31 0.95
C VAL A 87 13.09 7.49 1.21
N LYS A 88 12.53 8.69 1.24
CA LYS A 88 13.27 9.95 1.48
C LYS A 88 12.53 10.83 2.47
N GLN A 89 13.29 11.56 3.28
CA GLN A 89 12.77 12.64 4.10
C GLN A 89 12.76 13.94 3.30
N VAL A 90 11.60 14.60 3.20
CA VAL A 90 11.42 15.87 2.49
C VAL A 90 10.98 16.93 3.48
N SER A 91 11.96 17.68 4.01
CA SER A 91 11.75 18.73 5.01
C SER A 91 10.98 18.23 6.25
N TYR A 92 9.65 18.31 6.22
CA TYR A 92 8.76 18.02 7.34
C TYR A 92 7.97 16.71 7.20
N TYR A 93 8.03 16.03 6.05
CA TYR A 93 7.34 14.77 5.83
C TYR A 93 8.27 13.69 5.28
N VAL A 94 7.82 12.44 5.36
CA VAL A 94 8.48 11.29 4.72
C VAL A 94 7.73 10.97 3.44
N ALA A 95 8.48 10.65 2.39
CA ALA A 95 7.94 10.26 1.10
C ALA A 95 8.53 8.92 0.64
N MET A 96 7.74 8.16 -0.10
CA MET A 96 8.15 6.94 -0.79
C MET A 96 7.90 7.10 -2.29
N GLU A 97 8.94 6.95 -3.08
CA GLU A 97 8.87 6.95 -4.53
C GLU A 97 8.91 5.52 -5.04
N LEU A 98 7.88 5.11 -5.79
CA LEU A 98 7.80 3.84 -6.49
C LEU A 98 8.13 4.10 -7.96
N PHE A 99 9.13 3.41 -8.50
CA PHE A 99 9.60 3.59 -9.87
C PHE A 99 9.24 2.38 -10.74
N PHE A 100 8.73 2.68 -11.92
CA PHE A 100 8.30 1.72 -12.93
C PHE A 100 8.93 2.06 -14.27
N SER A 101 8.82 1.15 -15.24
CA SER A 101 9.29 1.35 -16.61
C SER A 101 8.59 2.54 -17.27
N GLY A 102 9.19 3.73 -17.14
CA GLY A 102 8.73 4.99 -17.73
C GLY A 102 7.80 5.84 -16.85
N SER A 103 7.53 5.46 -15.60
CA SER A 103 6.68 6.25 -14.69
C SER A 103 7.16 6.19 -13.23
N LYS A 104 6.64 7.12 -12.42
CA LYS A 104 6.91 7.24 -10.99
C LYS A 104 5.61 7.54 -10.27
N ILE A 105 5.38 6.88 -9.13
CA ILE A 105 4.36 7.27 -8.16
C ILE A 105 5.09 7.76 -6.91
N GLU A 106 4.69 8.91 -6.38
CA GLU A 106 5.24 9.47 -5.15
C GLU A 106 4.15 9.53 -4.10
N ILE A 107 4.39 8.81 -3.00
CA ILE A 107 3.56 8.80 -1.82
C ILE A 107 4.19 9.79 -0.83
N THR A 108 3.44 10.80 -0.42
CA THR A 108 3.89 11.80 0.56
C THR A 108 3.12 11.67 1.86
N ASP A 109 3.51 12.46 2.87
CA ASP A 109 2.89 12.47 4.19
C ASP A 109 2.82 11.08 4.88
N LEU A 110 3.81 10.22 4.60
CA LEU A 110 3.94 8.93 5.28
C LEU A 110 4.35 9.16 6.74
N PRO A 111 3.68 8.52 7.70
CA PRO A 111 4.17 8.45 9.07
C PRO A 111 5.56 7.79 9.09
N PRO A 112 6.58 8.38 9.76
CA PRO A 112 7.95 7.85 9.71
C PRO A 112 8.09 6.39 10.10
N ASP A 113 7.48 5.98 11.22
CA ASP A 113 7.52 4.59 11.70
C ASP A 113 6.87 3.62 10.71
N ASP A 114 5.84 4.07 9.98
CA ASP A 114 5.16 3.23 9.00
C ASP A 114 5.96 3.15 7.70
N ALA A 115 6.65 4.23 7.31
CA ALA A 115 7.50 4.25 6.12
C ALA A 115 8.62 3.20 6.21
N ASP A 116 9.22 3.04 7.39
CA ASP A 116 10.25 2.02 7.65
C ASP A 116 9.66 0.61 7.57
N SER A 117 8.54 0.36 8.25
CA SER A 117 7.82 -0.93 8.21
C SER A 117 7.40 -1.31 6.78
N PHE A 118 6.87 -0.35 6.02
CA PHE A 118 6.42 -0.58 4.65
C PHE A 118 7.62 -0.86 3.72
N LYS A 119 8.73 -0.15 3.93
CA LYS A 119 9.99 -0.42 3.22
C LYS A 119 10.49 -1.85 3.45
N GLU A 120 10.48 -2.34 4.68
CA GLU A 120 10.93 -3.70 5.00
C GLU A 120 10.10 -4.76 4.26
N ILE A 121 8.77 -4.58 4.20
CA ILE A 121 7.87 -5.48 3.46
C ILE A 121 8.16 -5.45 1.97
N LEU A 122 8.30 -4.26 1.36
CA LEU A 122 8.60 -4.13 -0.07
C LEU A 122 9.96 -4.71 -0.43
N ASP A 123 10.99 -4.49 0.40
CA ASP A 123 12.32 -5.08 0.21
C ASP A 123 12.25 -6.61 0.22
N GLY A 124 11.48 -7.20 1.14
CA GLY A 124 11.26 -8.64 1.22
C GLY A 124 10.61 -9.22 -0.05
N ILE A 125 9.58 -8.56 -0.54
CA ILE A 125 8.82 -9.00 -1.74
C ILE A 125 9.67 -8.87 -3.01
N ILE A 126 10.28 -7.70 -3.23
CA ILE A 126 11.10 -7.45 -4.43
C ILE A 126 12.36 -8.34 -4.43
N GLY A 127 13.00 -8.52 -3.27
CA GLY A 127 14.15 -9.40 -3.13
C GLY A 127 13.82 -10.86 -3.43
N PHE A 128 12.65 -11.33 -3.00
CA PHE A 128 12.15 -12.67 -3.31
C PHE A 128 11.91 -12.85 -4.82
N ASN A 129 11.21 -11.90 -5.46
CA ASN A 129 10.89 -11.99 -6.90
C ASN A 129 12.16 -12.02 -7.77
N LYS A 130 13.14 -11.15 -7.49
CA LYS A 130 14.44 -11.16 -8.21
C LYS A 130 15.18 -12.50 -8.05
N THR A 131 15.00 -13.20 -6.94
CA THR A 131 15.62 -14.52 -6.72
C THR A 131 14.96 -15.60 -7.57
N LEU A 132 13.66 -15.51 -7.84
CA LEU A 132 12.93 -16.45 -8.71
C LEU A 132 13.29 -16.26 -10.18
N GLU A 133 13.38 -15.01 -10.64
CA GLU A 133 13.78 -14.70 -12.03
C GLU A 133 15.17 -15.25 -12.36
N ASN A 134 16.14 -15.16 -11.43
CA ASN A 134 17.49 -15.67 -11.63
C ASN A 134 17.60 -17.21 -11.61
N LYS A 135 16.53 -17.93 -11.27
CA LYS A 135 16.48 -19.40 -11.24
C LYS A 135 15.78 -20.02 -12.45
N THR A 136 15.25 -19.21 -13.36
CA THR A 136 14.46 -19.65 -14.54
C THR A 136 15.25 -19.39 -15.81
#